data_AF-A0A2V9WVG9-F1
#
_entry.id   AF-A0A2V9WVG9-F1
#
_cell.length_a   1.000
_cell.length_b   1.000
_cell.length_c   1.000
_cell.angle_alpha   90.00
_cell.angle_beta   90.00
_cell.angle_gamma   90.00
#
_symmetry.space_group_name_H-M   'P 1'
#
loop_
_entity.id
_entity.type
_entity.pdbx_description
1 polymer ?
#
loop_
_entity_poly.entity_id
_entity_poly.type
_entity_poly.pdbx_seq_one_letter_code
_entity_poly.pdbx_strand_id
1 'polypeptide(L)'
;MGYRARQVSGDDSKISMNIRKTVFLWLWVVFVVPAWGRVFVHWTQSAIPSPKALGVNDLVLSWDAGTLSLLNVARRQDYRIYLEATLPEAAAAAEASAKNGVAGLILDVRQPEQGQVDGVVGKLQSAYPKLTLLVLNPDGKQPQMKGGLVIKRGEILEVSSPTAQPWLDTNLALVRFQQSSRPGQVPLYSFHWDLSDPLKQQNGPTAEDYSLAVAESDAFQADLVLPLHENLQIGLAKNDAGAWTLWNEVKRYLEFASHTPVRLDPAANMGIVTDDYETSYEPINLLARHNIPFRIFCPTDLQSHSLKDIDVLVVFDMPDRQTIKLIGDFADQGGIAILVDLPGSYPWQSVQRVETAKHWAAYAMGQGRIIELSEPLTDPETFAQDIRRLMDKQKLISLWNALTTVAVPYRESGTVATILELVNYAQDPLRVQVQVKGSYSSIQYETPEHGCCESLTPVQHDGFTEFVVPWLRIGGRVHLRAGGSAAHEGPSRPK
;
A
#
# COMPACT_ATOMS: atom_id res chain seq x y z
N MET A 1 29.18 -48.36 -56.93
CA MET A 1 28.86 -49.79 -57.20
C MET A 1 28.38 -50.37 -55.88
N GLY A 2 27.07 -50.53 -55.62
CA GLY A 2 26.16 -51.54 -56.19
C GLY A 2 25.75 -52.48 -55.03
N TYR A 3 24.71 -52.14 -54.28
CA TYR A 3 23.36 -52.74 -54.27
C TYR A 3 23.23 -54.20 -53.75
N ARG A 4 22.46 -54.32 -52.64
CA ARG A 4 21.48 -55.40 -52.25
C ARG A 4 22.04 -56.79 -51.85
N ALA A 5 21.46 -57.60 -50.94
CA ALA A 5 20.17 -57.59 -50.22
C ALA A 5 20.13 -58.66 -49.07
N ARG A 6 19.15 -58.47 -48.17
CA ARG A 6 18.26 -59.44 -47.46
C ARG A 6 18.73 -60.29 -46.25
N GLN A 7 18.16 -59.90 -45.11
CA GLN A 7 17.33 -60.67 -44.14
C GLN A 7 17.34 -62.20 -44.16
N VAL A 8 17.55 -62.80 -42.97
CA VAL A 8 16.68 -63.86 -42.41
C VAL A 8 16.55 -63.65 -40.89
N SER A 9 15.32 -63.88 -40.42
CA SER A 9 14.78 -63.81 -39.06
C SER A 9 15.19 -65.01 -38.19
N GLY A 10 15.30 -64.78 -36.88
CA GLY A 10 15.41 -65.83 -35.86
C GLY A 10 15.30 -65.20 -34.47
N ASP A 11 14.08 -65.15 -33.96
CA ASP A 11 13.71 -64.68 -32.63
C ASP A 11 13.72 -65.89 -31.67
N ASP A 12 14.42 -65.78 -30.53
CA ASP A 12 13.96 -66.43 -29.29
C ASP A 12 14.72 -65.91 -28.04
N SER A 13 14.07 -64.92 -27.42
CA SER A 13 13.71 -64.88 -25.99
C SER A 13 14.75 -65.28 -24.93
N LYS A 14 15.47 -64.29 -24.36
CA LYS A 14 15.86 -64.29 -22.93
C LYS A 14 15.73 -62.90 -22.29
N ILE A 15 14.62 -62.75 -21.56
CA ILE A 15 14.46 -62.09 -20.25
C ILE A 15 15.42 -60.91 -20.01
N SER A 16 14.97 -59.71 -20.37
CA SER A 16 15.56 -58.45 -19.92
C SER A 16 14.59 -57.74 -18.98
N MET A 17 15.06 -57.59 -17.75
CA MET A 17 14.39 -56.96 -16.64
C MET A 17 14.15 -55.48 -16.95
N ASN A 18 12.87 -55.10 -17.06
CA ASN A 18 12.40 -53.74 -17.33
C ASN A 18 12.78 -52.81 -16.15
N ILE A 19 13.97 -52.19 -16.21
CA ILE A 19 14.29 -51.04 -15.38
C ILE A 19 13.63 -49.83 -16.06
N ARG A 20 12.37 -49.58 -15.71
CA ARG A 20 11.73 -48.28 -15.96
C ARG A 20 12.55 -47.24 -15.21
N LYS A 21 13.36 -46.47 -15.96
CA LYS A 21 13.98 -45.24 -15.47
C LYS A 21 12.87 -44.22 -15.25
N THR A 22 12.29 -44.23 -14.06
CA THR A 22 11.44 -43.15 -13.57
C THR A 22 12.36 -41.96 -13.31
N VAL A 23 12.46 -41.04 -14.28
CA VAL A 23 13.08 -39.73 -14.08
C VAL A 23 12.15 -38.96 -13.15
N PHE A 24 12.45 -38.97 -11.85
CA PHE A 24 11.85 -38.07 -10.88
C PHE A 24 12.41 -36.66 -11.16
N LEU A 25 11.71 -35.92 -12.01
CA LEU A 25 11.92 -34.49 -12.15
C LEU A 25 11.43 -33.85 -10.84
N TRP A 26 12.35 -33.64 -9.91
CA TRP A 26 12.11 -32.81 -8.72
C TRP A 26 11.91 -31.38 -9.23
N LEU A 27 10.66 -31.04 -9.54
CA LEU A 27 10.20 -29.67 -9.66
C LEU A 27 10.33 -29.06 -8.26
N TRP A 28 11.45 -28.39 -8.02
CA TRP A 28 11.55 -27.40 -6.95
C TRP A 28 10.57 -26.30 -7.31
N VAL A 29 9.33 -26.45 -6.86
CA VAL A 29 8.41 -25.34 -6.71
C VAL A 29 9.04 -24.48 -5.62
N VAL A 30 9.85 -23.50 -6.03
CA VAL A 30 10.09 -22.33 -5.21
C VAL A 30 8.70 -21.75 -5.02
N PHE A 31 8.12 -21.95 -3.84
CA PHE A 31 6.98 -21.18 -3.41
C PHE A 31 7.47 -19.74 -3.37
N VAL A 32 7.29 -19.03 -4.48
CA VAL A 32 7.28 -17.57 -4.48
C VAL A 32 6.14 -17.24 -3.52
N VAL A 33 6.50 -16.83 -2.31
CA VAL A 33 5.51 -16.34 -1.36
C VAL A 33 4.84 -15.16 -2.07
N PRO A 34 3.55 -15.25 -2.40
CA PRO A 34 2.90 -14.19 -3.13
C PRO A 34 2.96 -12.91 -2.30
N ALA A 35 3.28 -11.80 -2.98
CA ALA A 35 3.39 -10.47 -2.40
C ALA A 35 1.97 -9.96 -2.10
N TRP A 36 1.49 -10.23 -0.90
CA TRP A 36 0.21 -9.79 -0.35
C TRP A 36 0.45 -8.73 0.72
N GLY A 37 -0.56 -7.90 1.03
CA GLY A 37 -0.59 -7.20 2.31
C GLY A 37 -0.80 -8.24 3.42
N ARG A 38 0.25 -8.54 4.18
CA ARG A 38 0.25 -9.52 5.26
C ARG A 38 -0.02 -8.82 6.58
N VAL A 39 -0.92 -9.40 7.37
CA VAL A 39 -1.09 -9.01 8.76
C VAL A 39 -0.33 -9.97 9.65
N PHE A 40 0.68 -9.44 10.32
CA PHE A 40 1.43 -10.09 11.37
C PHE A 40 0.78 -9.74 12.71
N VAL A 41 0.69 -10.70 13.62
CA VAL A 41 0.23 -10.42 14.99
C VAL A 41 1.44 -10.35 15.93
N HIS A 42 1.58 -9.23 16.62
CA HIS A 42 2.54 -9.11 17.73
C HIS A 42 1.99 -9.80 18.97
N TRP A 43 2.80 -10.66 19.60
CA TRP A 43 2.35 -11.49 20.72
C TRP A 43 3.35 -11.56 21.86
N THR A 44 2.85 -11.43 23.08
CA THR A 44 3.66 -11.39 24.32
C THR A 44 3.22 -12.43 25.37
N GLN A 45 2.02 -13.00 25.24
CA GLN A 45 1.49 -13.93 26.25
C GLN A 45 2.06 -15.35 26.10
N SER A 46 2.39 -16.00 27.22
CA SER A 46 3.02 -17.34 27.23
C SER A 46 2.22 -18.46 26.54
N ALA A 47 0.88 -18.35 26.54
CA ALA A 47 -0.01 -19.25 25.82
C ALA A 47 -0.45 -18.58 24.51
N ILE A 48 -0.35 -19.31 23.41
CA ILE A 48 -0.66 -18.83 22.06
C ILE A 48 -1.75 -19.74 21.48
N PRO A 49 -2.90 -19.19 21.04
CA PRO A 49 -3.88 -19.96 20.28
C PRO A 49 -3.28 -20.51 18.98
N SER A 50 -3.93 -21.45 18.31
CA SER A 50 -3.42 -21.96 17.02
C SER A 50 -3.56 -20.94 15.87
N PRO A 51 -2.74 -21.01 14.81
CA PRO A 51 -2.84 -20.15 13.63
C PRO A 51 -4.25 -20.13 13.02
N LYS A 52 -4.86 -21.32 12.92
CA LYS A 52 -6.23 -21.47 12.41
C LYS A 52 -7.27 -20.76 13.30
N ALA A 53 -7.07 -20.76 14.61
CA ALA A 53 -7.97 -20.08 15.54
C ALA A 53 -7.85 -18.56 15.42
N LEU A 54 -6.61 -18.04 15.35
CA LEU A 54 -6.34 -16.61 15.18
C LEU A 54 -6.63 -16.11 13.75
N GLY A 55 -6.64 -16.97 12.74
CA GLY A 55 -6.79 -16.54 11.34
C GLY A 55 -5.53 -15.90 10.75
N VAL A 56 -4.37 -16.07 11.41
CA VAL A 56 -3.06 -15.59 10.93
C VAL A 56 -2.01 -16.69 11.07
N ASN A 57 -1.07 -16.73 10.13
CA ASN A 57 0.03 -17.71 10.13
C ASN A 57 1.36 -17.12 10.59
N ASP A 58 1.47 -15.79 10.61
CA ASP A 58 2.70 -15.06 10.89
C ASP A 58 2.61 -14.38 12.26
N LEU A 59 3.56 -14.73 13.14
CA LEU A 59 3.63 -14.24 14.51
C LEU A 59 4.91 -13.43 14.71
N VAL A 60 4.81 -12.27 15.33
CA VAL A 60 5.94 -11.40 15.66
C VAL A 60 6.20 -11.46 17.15
N LEU A 61 7.45 -11.74 17.51
CA LEU A 61 7.91 -11.77 18.89
C LEU A 61 9.04 -10.75 19.03
N SER A 62 8.95 -9.87 20.03
CA SER A 62 10.07 -8.98 20.36
C SER A 62 11.30 -9.79 20.77
N TRP A 63 12.47 -9.32 20.35
CA TRP A 63 13.76 -9.85 20.76
C TRP A 63 14.10 -9.37 22.18
N ASP A 64 13.96 -10.26 23.15
CA ASP A 64 14.23 -10.03 24.57
C ASP A 64 14.64 -11.34 25.28
N ALA A 65 14.88 -11.27 26.60
CA ALA A 65 15.30 -12.41 27.40
C ALA A 65 14.25 -13.55 27.49
N GLY A 66 12.97 -13.25 27.23
CA GLY A 66 11.84 -14.19 27.29
C GLY A 66 11.53 -14.87 25.96
N THR A 67 11.99 -14.32 24.82
CA THR A 67 11.62 -14.75 23.45
C THR A 67 11.79 -16.25 23.22
N LEU A 68 12.86 -16.87 23.72
CA LEU A 68 13.17 -18.29 23.45
C LEU A 68 12.09 -19.23 24.01
N SER A 69 11.47 -18.87 25.13
CA SER A 69 10.40 -19.68 25.72
C SER A 69 9.14 -19.64 24.86
N LEU A 70 8.74 -18.45 24.43
CA LEU A 70 7.56 -18.21 23.60
C LEU A 70 7.71 -18.78 22.19
N LEU A 71 8.91 -18.69 21.64
CA LEU A 71 9.28 -19.24 20.33
C LEU A 71 9.07 -20.76 20.26
N ASN A 72 9.35 -21.50 21.34
CA ASN A 72 9.10 -22.95 21.38
C ASN A 72 7.60 -23.27 21.42
N VAL A 73 6.79 -22.44 22.09
CA VAL A 73 5.33 -22.59 22.11
C VAL A 73 4.76 -22.31 20.71
N ALA A 74 5.17 -21.20 20.09
CA ALA A 74 4.72 -20.80 18.76
C ALA A 74 5.07 -21.86 17.70
N ARG A 75 6.29 -22.43 17.76
CA ARG A 75 6.72 -23.47 16.81
C ARG A 75 5.88 -24.74 16.93
N ARG A 76 5.47 -25.14 18.14
CA ARG A 76 4.60 -26.31 18.34
C ARG A 76 3.19 -26.12 17.77
N GLN A 77 2.78 -24.87 17.55
CA GLN A 77 1.52 -24.50 16.93
C GLN A 77 1.66 -24.24 15.41
N ASP A 78 2.83 -24.54 14.82
CA ASP A 78 3.12 -24.36 13.39
C ASP A 78 3.07 -22.90 12.87
N TYR A 79 3.34 -21.91 13.72
CA TYR A 79 3.50 -20.52 13.29
C TYR A 79 4.77 -20.29 12.45
N ARG A 80 4.68 -19.39 11.48
CA ARG A 80 5.83 -18.70 10.89
C ARG A 80 6.23 -17.55 11.81
N ILE A 81 7.39 -17.69 12.45
CA ILE A 81 7.82 -16.76 13.49
C ILE A 81 8.77 -15.72 12.89
N TYR A 82 8.54 -14.46 13.23
CA TYR A 82 9.42 -13.33 12.95
C TYR A 82 9.89 -12.74 14.27
N LEU A 83 11.20 -12.52 14.39
CA LEU A 83 11.74 -11.79 15.54
C LEU A 83 11.80 -10.31 15.19
N GLU A 84 11.30 -9.45 16.08
CA GLU A 84 11.41 -8.01 15.95
C GLU A 84 12.57 -7.50 16.80
N ALA A 85 13.49 -6.74 16.20
CA ALA A 85 14.66 -6.21 16.88
C ALA A 85 14.98 -4.80 16.39
N THR A 86 15.58 -4.00 17.26
CA THR A 86 16.10 -2.69 16.89
C THR A 86 17.39 -2.82 16.05
N LEU A 87 17.80 -1.76 15.34
CA LEU A 87 19.05 -1.78 14.57
C LEU A 87 20.31 -2.16 15.40
N PRO A 88 20.50 -1.67 16.64
CA PRO A 88 21.61 -2.10 17.49
C PRO A 88 21.62 -3.61 17.80
N GLU A 89 20.44 -4.23 17.86
CA GLU A 89 20.27 -5.65 18.21
C GLU A 89 20.31 -6.57 16.99
N ALA A 90 20.24 -6.00 15.79
CA ALA A 90 20.00 -6.71 14.53
C ALA A 90 20.95 -7.89 14.28
N ALA A 91 22.25 -7.73 14.58
CA ALA A 91 23.23 -8.81 14.38
C ALA A 91 23.00 -10.01 15.31
N ALA A 92 22.75 -9.74 16.60
CA ALA A 92 22.48 -10.78 17.59
C ALA A 92 21.14 -11.47 17.32
N ALA A 93 20.11 -10.69 16.98
CA ALA A 93 18.80 -11.21 16.62
C ALA A 93 18.85 -12.04 15.33
N ALA A 94 19.66 -11.67 14.32
CA ALA A 94 19.85 -12.44 13.10
C ALA A 94 20.55 -13.79 13.36
N GLU A 95 21.60 -13.80 14.19
CA GLU A 95 22.27 -15.04 14.59
C GLU A 95 21.30 -15.98 15.32
N ALA A 96 20.54 -15.44 16.28
CA ALA A 96 19.54 -16.20 17.02
C ALA A 96 18.43 -16.71 16.09
N SER A 97 17.98 -15.89 15.14
CA SER A 97 16.98 -16.26 14.14
C SER A 97 17.44 -17.44 13.30
N ALA A 98 18.67 -17.38 12.77
CA ALA A 98 19.26 -18.44 11.96
C ALA A 98 19.45 -19.73 12.77
N LYS A 99 19.94 -19.64 14.01
CA LYS A 99 20.15 -20.78 14.91
C LYS A 99 18.84 -21.48 15.28
N ASN A 100 17.78 -20.71 15.48
CA ASN A 100 16.46 -21.24 15.87
C ASN A 100 15.56 -21.56 14.67
N GLY A 101 16.00 -21.30 13.43
CA GLY A 101 15.21 -21.59 12.24
C GLY A 101 13.87 -20.86 12.19
N VAL A 102 13.83 -19.60 12.64
CA VAL A 102 12.63 -18.74 12.48
C VAL A 102 12.51 -18.27 11.02
N ALA A 103 11.34 -17.78 10.63
CA ALA A 103 11.06 -17.41 9.24
C ALA A 103 11.76 -16.10 8.81
N GLY A 104 11.91 -15.15 9.73
CA GLY A 104 12.53 -13.87 9.42
C GLY A 104 12.87 -13.02 10.64
N LEU A 105 13.54 -11.91 10.34
CA LEU A 105 13.85 -10.82 11.24
C LEU A 105 13.18 -9.55 10.72
N ILE A 106 12.42 -8.90 11.58
CA ILE A 106 11.85 -7.58 11.39
C ILE A 106 12.76 -6.59 12.10
N LEU A 107 13.29 -5.62 11.36
CA LEU A 107 14.07 -4.53 11.91
C LEU A 107 13.14 -3.37 12.18
N ASP A 108 12.94 -3.04 13.46
CA ASP A 108 12.27 -1.83 13.89
C ASP A 108 13.20 -0.62 13.62
N VAL A 109 12.81 0.22 12.66
CA VAL A 109 13.61 1.35 12.17
C VAL A 109 12.80 2.62 12.18
N ARG A 110 13.21 3.57 13.02
CA ARG A 110 12.59 4.90 13.12
C ARG A 110 13.15 5.85 12.08
N GLN A 111 12.44 6.94 11.80
CA GLN A 111 12.84 7.92 10.77
C GLN A 111 14.30 8.38 10.82
N PRO A 112 14.90 8.73 11.99
CA PRO A 112 16.30 9.17 12.07
C PRO A 112 17.32 8.11 11.63
N GLU A 113 16.91 6.84 11.59
CA GLU A 113 17.78 5.70 11.32
C GLU A 113 17.62 5.16 9.89
N GLN A 114 16.66 5.69 9.12
CA GLN A 114 16.36 5.23 7.76
C GLN A 114 17.56 5.32 6.80
N GLY A 115 18.49 6.26 7.01
CA GLY A 115 19.71 6.36 6.19
C GLY A 115 20.74 5.25 6.42
N GLN A 116 20.61 4.46 7.50
CA GLN A 116 21.57 3.41 7.87
C GLN A 116 21.08 2.00 7.55
N VAL A 117 19.76 1.81 7.47
CA VAL A 117 19.15 0.47 7.41
C VAL A 117 19.57 -0.33 6.18
N ASP A 118 19.67 0.28 5.00
CA ASP A 118 19.99 -0.47 3.78
C ASP A 118 21.39 -1.10 3.84
N GLY A 119 22.34 -0.41 4.47
CA GLY A 119 23.68 -0.94 4.74
C GLY A 119 23.69 -2.08 5.76
N VAL A 120 22.81 -2.03 6.76
CA VAL A 120 22.65 -3.12 7.75
C VAL A 120 21.97 -4.33 7.11
N VAL A 121 20.86 -4.11 6.39
CA VAL A 121 20.11 -5.15 5.66
C VAL A 121 21.02 -5.86 4.67
N GLY A 122 21.78 -5.14 3.85
CA GLY A 122 22.71 -5.74 2.89
C GLY A 122 23.78 -6.64 3.53
N LYS A 123 24.32 -6.24 4.69
CA LYS A 123 25.27 -7.06 5.47
C LYS A 123 24.60 -8.31 6.03
N LEU A 124 23.43 -8.17 6.64
CA LEU A 124 22.70 -9.29 7.22
C LEU A 124 22.22 -10.28 6.16
N GLN A 125 21.75 -9.79 5.01
CA GLN A 125 21.32 -10.64 3.90
C GLN A 125 22.47 -11.45 3.31
N SER A 126 23.68 -10.87 3.26
CA SER A 126 24.89 -11.57 2.84
C SER A 126 25.32 -12.65 3.85
N ALA A 127 25.22 -12.36 5.15
CA ALA A 127 25.60 -13.29 6.22
C ALA A 127 24.55 -14.41 6.44
N TYR A 128 23.28 -14.11 6.25
CA TYR A 128 22.14 -14.99 6.53
C TYR A 128 21.19 -15.06 5.32
N PRO A 129 21.61 -15.61 4.17
CA PRO A 129 20.85 -15.55 2.90
C PRO A 129 19.51 -16.30 2.90
N LYS A 130 19.25 -17.12 3.93
CA LYS A 130 17.98 -17.85 4.11
C LYS A 130 16.99 -17.12 5.01
N LEU A 131 17.43 -16.07 5.69
CA LEU A 131 16.60 -15.31 6.63
C LEU A 131 15.84 -14.24 5.85
N THR A 132 14.52 -14.21 6.00
CA THR A 132 13.73 -13.10 5.45
C THR A 132 14.00 -11.85 6.30
N LEU A 133 14.44 -10.77 5.69
CA LEU A 133 14.65 -9.49 6.37
C LEU A 133 13.55 -8.52 5.94
N LEU A 134 12.86 -7.93 6.92
CA LEU A 134 11.83 -6.93 6.70
C LEU A 134 12.19 -5.67 7.49
N VAL A 135 12.08 -4.51 6.86
CA VAL A 135 12.19 -3.22 7.54
C VAL A 135 10.79 -2.77 7.96
N LEU A 136 10.59 -2.56 9.26
CA LEU A 136 9.37 -2.05 9.87
C LEU A 136 9.53 -0.56 10.18
N ASN A 137 8.54 0.24 9.80
CA ASN A 137 8.39 1.59 10.34
C ASN A 137 7.36 1.56 11.49
N PRO A 138 7.78 1.80 12.75
CA PRO A 138 6.89 1.77 13.90
C PRO A 138 6.04 3.05 14.05
N ASP A 139 6.38 4.11 13.29
CA ASP A 139 5.84 5.46 13.45
C ASP A 139 4.56 5.68 12.62
N GLY A 140 3.85 4.60 12.27
CA GLY A 140 2.52 4.68 11.69
C GLY A 140 1.53 5.32 12.66
N LYS A 141 0.46 5.89 12.11
CA LYS A 141 -0.66 6.42 12.89
C LYS A 141 -1.65 5.30 13.16
N GLN A 142 -2.28 5.30 14.34
CA GLN A 142 -3.51 4.53 14.51
C GLN A 142 -4.54 5.02 13.48
N PRO A 143 -5.11 4.12 12.66
CA PRO A 143 -6.19 4.49 11.75
C PRO A 143 -7.43 4.90 12.53
N GLN A 144 -7.85 6.17 12.40
CA GLN A 144 -9.03 6.68 13.09
C GLN A 144 -9.56 7.97 12.46
N MET A 145 -10.85 8.21 12.70
CA MET A 145 -11.45 9.53 12.51
C MET A 145 -11.35 10.34 13.81
N LYS A 146 -10.77 11.53 13.74
CA LYS A 146 -10.76 12.53 14.81
C LYS A 146 -11.86 13.57 14.58
N GLY A 147 -12.71 13.74 15.58
CA GLY A 147 -13.74 14.78 15.59
C GLY A 147 -13.12 16.17 15.80
N GLY A 148 -12.81 16.88 14.71
CA GLY A 148 -12.36 18.28 14.72
C GLY A 148 -10.87 18.48 15.02
N LEU A 149 -10.26 19.39 14.26
CA LEU A 149 -8.87 19.83 14.37
C LEU A 149 -8.64 20.54 15.72
N VAL A 150 -7.89 19.94 16.65
CA VAL A 150 -7.36 20.65 17.83
C VAL A 150 -5.98 21.20 17.50
N ILE A 151 -5.89 22.43 16.98
CA ILE A 151 -4.62 23.17 16.96
C ILE A 151 -4.44 23.82 18.32
N LYS A 152 -3.58 23.25 19.17
CA LYS A 152 -3.09 23.94 20.37
C LYS A 152 -1.90 24.83 20.01
N ARG A 153 -2.14 26.13 19.81
CA ARG A 153 -1.15 27.18 20.11
C ARG A 153 -1.75 28.17 21.09
N GLY A 154 -1.47 27.95 22.38
CA GLY A 154 -1.76 28.90 23.47
C GLY A 154 -3.26 29.12 23.73
N GLU A 155 -3.91 28.12 24.32
CA GLU A 155 -5.23 28.20 24.96
C GLU A 155 -6.38 28.83 24.14
N ILE A 156 -7.10 27.99 23.38
CA ILE A 156 -8.56 27.85 23.33
C ILE A 156 -8.88 26.60 22.47
N LEU A 157 -9.78 25.75 22.96
CA LEU A 157 -10.38 24.63 22.22
C LEU A 157 -11.45 25.20 21.29
N GLU A 158 -11.20 25.20 19.99
CA GLU A 158 -12.21 25.53 19.00
C GLU A 158 -12.76 24.23 18.38
N VAL A 159 -14.05 23.96 18.64
CA VAL A 159 -14.79 22.84 18.07
C VAL A 159 -15.24 23.24 16.67
N SER A 160 -15.02 22.35 15.70
CA SER A 160 -15.19 22.60 14.27
C SER A 160 -16.57 23.14 13.85
N SER A 161 -16.56 24.06 12.89
CA SER A 161 -17.72 24.47 12.10
C SER A 161 -18.44 23.26 11.45
N PRO A 162 -19.78 23.29 11.28
CA PRO A 162 -20.58 22.29 10.55
C PRO A 162 -20.13 21.98 9.10
N THR A 163 -19.18 22.75 8.56
CA THR A 163 -18.67 22.63 7.18
C THR A 163 -17.28 22.01 7.08
N ALA A 164 -16.63 21.66 8.19
CA ALA A 164 -15.29 21.08 8.17
C ALA A 164 -15.35 19.56 7.94
N GLN A 165 -14.50 19.04 7.04
CA GLN A 165 -14.29 17.60 6.92
C GLN A 165 -13.68 17.06 8.22
N PRO A 166 -14.08 15.87 8.69
CA PRO A 166 -13.46 15.26 9.85
C PRO A 166 -11.98 14.97 9.56
N TRP A 167 -11.15 15.03 10.61
CA TRP A 167 -9.74 14.71 10.46
C TRP A 167 -9.58 13.19 10.39
N LEU A 168 -8.82 12.70 9.41
CA LEU A 168 -8.51 11.28 9.26
C LEU A 168 -7.02 11.08 9.51
N ASP A 169 -6.69 10.20 10.45
CA ASP A 169 -5.34 9.69 10.60
C ASP A 169 -5.19 8.48 9.66
N THR A 170 -4.61 8.71 8.49
CA THR A 170 -4.37 7.69 7.46
C THR A 170 -2.88 7.44 7.27
N ASN A 171 -2.49 6.19 6.96
CA ASN A 171 -1.11 5.83 6.64
C ASN A 171 -0.77 5.84 5.14
N LEU A 172 -1.67 6.30 4.26
CA LEU A 172 -1.43 6.22 2.80
C LEU A 172 -0.16 6.97 2.37
N ALA A 173 0.09 8.16 2.92
CA ALA A 173 1.31 8.92 2.63
C ALA A 173 2.56 8.15 3.05
N LEU A 174 2.60 7.65 4.30
CA LEU A 174 3.68 6.81 4.82
C LEU A 174 3.96 5.61 3.91
N VAL A 175 2.91 4.88 3.53
CA VAL A 175 3.02 3.72 2.64
C VAL A 175 3.62 4.12 1.29
N ARG A 176 3.19 5.24 0.69
CA ARG A 176 3.72 5.71 -0.60
C ARG A 176 5.19 6.17 -0.50
N PHE A 177 5.62 6.72 0.63
CA PHE A 177 7.04 7.00 0.87
C PHE A 177 7.85 5.71 0.90
N GLN A 178 7.41 4.73 1.70
CA GLN A 178 8.12 3.45 1.80
C GLN A 178 8.18 2.72 0.45
N GLN A 179 7.12 2.78 -0.38
CA GLN A 179 7.14 2.22 -1.73
C GLN A 179 8.17 2.88 -2.64
N SER A 180 8.37 4.20 -2.51
CA SER A 180 9.37 4.95 -3.27
C SER A 180 10.78 4.63 -2.78
N SER A 181 11.02 4.68 -1.47
CA SER A 181 12.37 4.48 -0.90
C SER A 181 12.85 3.02 -0.97
N ARG A 182 11.94 2.04 -0.97
CA ARG A 182 12.27 0.59 -1.02
C ARG A 182 11.32 -0.18 -1.94
N PRO A 183 11.39 0.02 -3.27
CA PRO A 183 10.43 -0.60 -4.22
C PRO A 183 10.44 -2.14 -4.18
N GLY A 184 11.58 -2.73 -3.79
CA GLY A 184 11.76 -4.18 -3.67
C GLY A 184 11.13 -4.83 -2.43
N GLN A 185 10.66 -4.06 -1.45
CA GLN A 185 9.96 -4.56 -0.27
C GLN A 185 8.51 -4.05 -0.25
N VAL A 186 7.58 -4.90 0.19
CA VAL A 186 6.24 -4.41 0.55
C VAL A 186 6.40 -3.47 1.76
N PRO A 187 5.81 -2.27 1.74
CA PRO A 187 5.79 -1.38 2.90
C PRO A 187 5.29 -2.13 4.12
N LEU A 188 6.03 -2.04 5.22
CA LEU A 188 5.65 -2.66 6.48
C LEU A 188 5.63 -1.58 7.57
N TYR A 189 4.51 -1.47 8.26
CA TYR A 189 4.35 -0.54 9.36
C TYR A 189 3.68 -1.17 10.58
N SER A 190 3.84 -0.48 11.70
CA SER A 190 3.11 -0.69 12.95
C SER A 190 2.71 0.70 13.47
N PHE A 191 1.99 0.72 14.58
CA PHE A 191 1.59 1.94 15.28
C PHE A 191 1.35 1.64 16.76
N HIS A 192 1.00 2.67 17.52
CA HIS A 192 0.52 2.53 18.88
C HIS A 192 -0.94 2.94 19.00
N TRP A 193 -1.72 2.17 19.76
CA TRP A 193 -3.09 2.55 20.08
C TRP A 193 -3.11 3.79 20.97
N ASP A 194 -3.91 4.77 20.60
CA ASP A 194 -4.33 5.88 21.43
C ASP A 194 -5.31 5.36 22.49
N LEU A 195 -4.77 5.12 23.68
CA LEU A 195 -5.49 4.69 24.87
C LEU A 195 -5.71 5.85 25.85
N SER A 196 -5.81 7.09 25.34
CA SER A 196 -6.03 8.27 26.18
C SER A 196 -7.39 8.28 26.89
N ASP A 197 -8.39 7.59 26.36
CA ASP A 197 -9.68 7.36 27.02
C ASP A 197 -9.55 6.26 28.10
N PRO A 198 -9.98 6.49 29.36
CA PRO A 198 -9.90 5.49 30.44
C PRO A 198 -10.58 4.15 30.13
N LEU A 199 -11.69 4.15 29.38
CA LEU A 199 -12.37 2.93 28.95
C LEU A 199 -11.54 2.20 27.88
N LYS A 200 -10.90 2.91 26.95
CA LYS A 200 -9.97 2.30 26.00
C LYS A 200 -8.72 1.79 26.70
N GLN A 201 -8.21 2.50 27.70
CA GLN A 201 -7.10 2.02 28.51
C GLN A 201 -7.43 0.71 29.24
N GLN A 202 -8.66 0.58 29.75
CA GLN A 202 -9.09 -0.63 30.45
C GLN A 202 -9.42 -1.78 29.48
N ASN A 203 -10.17 -1.52 28.42
CA ASN A 203 -10.73 -2.57 27.57
C ASN A 203 -9.88 -2.87 26.32
N GLY A 204 -9.02 -1.93 25.95
CA GLY A 204 -8.31 -1.92 24.67
C GLY A 204 -9.19 -1.40 23.51
N PRO A 205 -8.66 -1.49 22.27
CA PRO A 205 -9.38 -1.15 21.04
C PRO A 205 -10.58 -2.07 20.78
N THR A 206 -11.57 -1.56 20.03
CA THR A 206 -12.77 -2.33 19.64
C THR A 206 -12.50 -3.25 18.44
N ALA A 207 -13.47 -4.11 18.10
CA ALA A 207 -13.42 -4.92 16.88
C ALA A 207 -13.29 -4.04 15.62
N GLU A 208 -14.00 -2.91 15.59
CA GLU A 208 -13.95 -1.94 14.49
C GLU A 208 -12.60 -1.25 14.39
N ASP A 209 -11.97 -0.88 15.52
CA ASP A 209 -10.63 -0.28 15.52
C ASP A 209 -9.60 -1.24 14.90
N TYR A 210 -9.61 -2.52 15.28
CA TYR A 210 -8.74 -3.55 14.68
C TYR A 210 -9.09 -3.80 13.20
N SER A 211 -10.38 -3.87 12.86
CA SER A 211 -10.84 -4.13 11.50
C SER A 211 -10.48 -3.00 10.55
N LEU A 212 -10.53 -1.74 11.02
CA LEU A 212 -10.09 -0.57 10.26
C LEU A 212 -8.59 -0.61 10.00
N ALA A 213 -7.77 -0.99 10.98
CA ALA A 213 -6.34 -1.14 10.76
C ALA A 213 -6.00 -2.20 9.69
N VAL A 214 -6.67 -3.35 9.72
CA VAL A 214 -6.52 -4.42 8.72
C VAL A 214 -7.01 -3.97 7.33
N ALA A 215 -8.18 -3.32 7.26
CA ALA A 215 -8.74 -2.83 6.02
C ALA A 215 -7.84 -1.76 5.37
N GLU A 216 -7.26 -0.87 6.18
CA GLU A 216 -6.34 0.16 5.71
C GLU A 216 -5.08 -0.45 5.10
N SER A 217 -4.44 -1.40 5.78
CA SER A 217 -3.21 -2.00 5.27
C SER A 217 -3.43 -2.78 3.97
N ASP A 218 -4.55 -3.52 3.87
CA ASP A 218 -4.94 -4.21 2.63
C ASP A 218 -5.20 -3.22 1.49
N ALA A 219 -6.04 -2.20 1.73
CA ALA A 219 -6.36 -1.19 0.73
C ALA A 219 -5.13 -0.42 0.22
N PHE A 220 -4.11 -0.25 1.06
CA PHE A 220 -2.90 0.48 0.70
C PHE A 220 -1.80 -0.42 0.11
N GLN A 221 -2.05 -1.74 0.03
CA GLN A 221 -1.09 -2.78 -0.36
C GLN A 221 0.18 -2.73 0.49
N ALA A 222 -0.02 -2.72 1.82
CA ALA A 222 1.02 -2.71 2.83
C ALA A 222 0.86 -3.89 3.79
N ASP A 223 1.99 -4.35 4.32
CA ASP A 223 2.05 -5.27 5.45
C ASP A 223 1.84 -4.49 6.76
N LEU A 224 1.20 -5.14 7.73
CA LEU A 224 0.91 -4.56 9.04
C LEU A 224 1.40 -5.51 10.14
N VAL A 225 2.25 -5.02 11.05
CA VAL A 225 2.40 -5.64 12.37
C VAL A 225 1.30 -5.07 13.24
N LEU A 226 0.25 -5.87 13.48
CA LEU A 226 -0.91 -5.46 14.25
C LEU A 226 -0.60 -5.57 15.76
N PRO A 227 -0.51 -4.46 16.50
CA PRO A 227 -0.33 -4.50 17.94
C PRO A 227 -1.61 -5.01 18.60
N LEU A 228 -1.60 -6.18 19.24
CA LEU A 228 -2.74 -6.63 20.04
C LEU A 228 -2.62 -6.12 21.47
N HIS A 229 -3.67 -5.47 21.97
CA HIS A 229 -3.74 -5.05 23.36
C HIS A 229 -3.60 -6.25 24.31
N GLU A 230 -2.90 -6.07 25.43
CA GLU A 230 -2.56 -7.15 26.34
C GLU A 230 -3.79 -7.92 26.85
N ASN A 231 -4.87 -7.20 27.22
CA ASN A 231 -6.10 -7.82 27.70
C ASN A 231 -6.76 -8.72 26.64
N LEU A 232 -6.67 -8.35 25.36
CA LEU A 232 -7.19 -9.17 24.28
C LEU A 232 -6.35 -10.45 24.14
N GLN A 233 -5.02 -10.33 24.17
CA GLN A 233 -4.14 -11.52 24.12
C GLN A 233 -4.40 -12.47 25.30
N ILE A 234 -4.54 -11.93 26.52
CA ILE A 234 -4.87 -12.70 27.73
C ILE A 234 -6.22 -13.41 27.57
N GLY A 235 -7.25 -12.69 27.10
CA GLY A 235 -8.59 -13.24 26.88
C GLY A 235 -8.59 -14.38 25.86
N LEU A 236 -7.93 -14.17 24.71
CA LEU A 236 -7.78 -15.19 23.66
C LEU A 236 -7.03 -16.43 24.18
N ALA A 237 -5.93 -16.23 24.91
CA ALA A 237 -5.14 -17.30 25.51
C ALA A 237 -5.93 -18.11 26.55
N LYS A 238 -6.83 -17.46 27.30
CA LYS A 238 -7.69 -18.10 28.31
C LYS A 238 -9.01 -18.63 27.75
N ASN A 239 -9.21 -18.55 26.44
CA ASN A 239 -10.45 -18.93 25.77
C ASN A 239 -11.69 -18.17 26.30
N ASP A 240 -11.53 -16.89 26.60
CA ASP A 240 -12.62 -16.00 26.99
C ASP A 240 -13.59 -15.76 25.82
N ALA A 241 -14.89 -15.89 26.08
CA ALA A 241 -15.92 -15.80 25.05
C ALA A 241 -16.04 -14.39 24.47
N GLY A 242 -15.84 -13.34 25.27
CA GLY A 242 -15.89 -11.95 24.82
C GLY A 242 -14.72 -11.62 23.90
N ALA A 243 -13.50 -12.00 24.30
CA ALA A 243 -12.30 -11.84 23.50
C ALA A 243 -12.40 -12.54 22.13
N TRP A 244 -12.92 -13.77 22.11
CA TRP A 244 -13.15 -14.50 20.86
C TRP A 244 -14.29 -13.91 20.02
N THR A 245 -15.32 -13.34 20.62
CA THR A 245 -16.38 -12.64 19.88
C THR A 245 -15.80 -11.45 19.12
N LEU A 246 -15.05 -10.58 19.82
CA LEU A 246 -14.34 -9.45 19.23
C LEU A 246 -13.41 -9.90 18.10
N TRP A 247 -12.57 -10.90 18.37
CA TRP A 247 -11.57 -11.35 17.40
C TRP A 247 -12.18 -12.05 16.17
N ASN A 248 -13.32 -12.74 16.34
CA ASN A 248 -14.03 -13.34 15.21
C ASN A 248 -14.54 -12.30 14.21
N GLU A 249 -14.86 -11.08 14.65
CA GLU A 249 -15.20 -9.98 13.75
C GLU A 249 -13.97 -9.52 12.96
N VAL A 250 -12.83 -9.33 13.64
CA VAL A 250 -11.56 -8.96 12.99
C VAL A 250 -11.11 -10.01 11.97
N LYS A 251 -11.32 -11.30 12.25
CA LYS A 251 -10.98 -12.38 11.32
C LYS A 251 -11.66 -12.28 9.96
N ARG A 252 -12.84 -11.68 9.87
CA ARG A 252 -13.51 -11.47 8.58
C ARG A 252 -12.70 -10.53 7.68
N TYR A 253 -12.08 -9.52 8.27
CA TYR A 253 -11.23 -8.56 7.58
C TYR A 253 -9.88 -9.18 7.22
N LEU A 254 -9.30 -10.00 8.11
CA LEU A 254 -8.10 -10.77 7.82
C LEU A 254 -8.31 -11.73 6.64
N GLU A 255 -9.46 -12.43 6.62
CA GLU A 255 -9.85 -13.32 5.53
C GLU A 255 -10.04 -12.53 4.23
N PHE A 256 -10.75 -11.40 4.26
CA PHE A 256 -10.94 -10.54 3.08
C PHE A 256 -9.61 -10.06 2.49
N ALA A 257 -8.68 -9.57 3.31
CA ALA A 257 -7.35 -9.12 2.90
C ALA A 257 -6.51 -10.25 2.27
N SER A 258 -6.72 -11.50 2.70
CA SER A 258 -6.00 -12.66 2.14
C SER A 258 -6.39 -13.02 0.70
N HIS A 259 -7.50 -12.47 0.18
CA HIS A 259 -7.99 -12.76 -1.16
C HIS A 259 -7.50 -11.78 -2.24
N THR A 260 -6.64 -10.81 -1.91
CA THR A 260 -6.10 -9.81 -2.85
C THR A 260 -5.04 -10.44 -3.77
N PRO A 261 -5.33 -10.75 -5.06
CA PRO A 261 -4.50 -11.73 -5.77
C PRO A 261 -3.23 -11.16 -6.43
N VAL A 262 -3.06 -9.83 -6.53
CA VAL A 262 -1.98 -9.21 -7.33
C VAL A 262 -1.54 -7.89 -6.70
N ARG A 263 -0.22 -7.67 -6.58
CA ARG A 263 0.35 -6.34 -6.34
C ARG A 263 0.09 -5.48 -7.58
N LEU A 264 -0.70 -4.44 -7.41
CA LEU A 264 -1.11 -3.57 -8.51
C LEU A 264 -0.36 -2.24 -8.41
N ASP A 265 -0.17 -1.61 -9.56
CA ASP A 265 0.40 -0.28 -9.56
C ASP A 265 -0.67 0.72 -9.10
N PRO A 266 -0.35 1.66 -8.18
CA PRO A 266 -1.28 2.75 -7.86
C PRO A 266 -1.63 3.52 -9.13
N ALA A 267 -2.90 3.63 -9.46
CA ALA A 267 -3.34 4.50 -10.54
C ALA A 267 -3.27 5.94 -10.00
N ALA A 268 -2.46 6.77 -10.62
CA ALA A 268 -2.24 8.14 -10.18
C ALA A 268 -1.88 9.01 -11.37
N ASN A 269 -2.36 10.25 -11.34
CA ASN A 269 -2.01 11.27 -12.31
C ASN A 269 -1.35 12.49 -11.68
N MET A 270 -0.94 12.37 -10.42
CA MET A 270 -0.07 13.31 -9.73
C MET A 270 1.24 12.61 -9.34
N GLY A 271 2.36 13.24 -9.67
CA GLY A 271 3.69 12.83 -9.25
C GLY A 271 4.22 13.79 -8.20
N ILE A 272 4.92 13.25 -7.20
CA ILE A 272 5.63 14.03 -6.18
C ILE A 272 7.09 13.58 -6.21
N VAL A 273 8.01 14.53 -6.35
CA VAL A 273 9.46 14.27 -6.35
C VAL A 273 10.01 14.73 -5.00
N THR A 274 10.37 13.76 -4.17
CA THR A 274 10.93 14.03 -2.83
C THR A 274 11.68 12.81 -2.27
N ASP A 275 12.78 13.05 -1.55
CA ASP A 275 13.44 12.15 -0.60
C ASP A 275 13.37 12.68 0.86
N ASP A 276 12.93 13.92 1.05
CA ASP A 276 12.70 14.55 2.35
C ASP A 276 11.31 14.23 2.91
N TYR A 277 11.24 13.19 3.73
CA TYR A 277 10.03 12.81 4.46
C TYR A 277 9.49 13.93 5.35
N GLU A 278 10.33 14.63 6.10
CA GLU A 278 9.89 15.52 7.18
C GLU A 278 9.17 16.76 6.65
N THR A 279 9.70 17.39 5.60
CA THR A 279 9.10 18.62 5.06
C THR A 279 7.90 18.36 4.15
N SER A 280 7.88 17.22 3.46
CA SER A 280 6.87 16.91 2.46
C SER A 280 5.73 16.03 2.99
N TYR A 281 5.87 15.36 4.15
CA TYR A 281 4.86 14.43 4.67
C TYR A 281 3.48 15.05 4.83
N GLU A 282 3.37 16.19 5.53
CA GLU A 282 2.05 16.75 5.86
C GLU A 282 1.27 17.22 4.61
N PRO A 283 1.88 17.96 3.65
CA PRO A 283 1.23 18.23 2.37
C PRO A 283 0.72 16.96 1.67
N ILE A 284 1.54 15.91 1.62
CA ILE A 284 1.19 14.65 0.94
C ILE A 284 0.09 13.89 1.69
N ASN A 285 0.11 13.91 3.02
CA ASN A 285 -0.94 13.35 3.87
C ASN A 285 -2.29 14.03 3.61
N LEU A 286 -2.30 15.34 3.37
CA LEU A 286 -3.53 16.06 3.02
C LEU A 286 -4.00 15.78 1.59
N LEU A 287 -3.10 15.56 0.63
CA LEU A 287 -3.49 15.08 -0.71
C LEU A 287 -4.21 13.72 -0.62
N ALA A 288 -3.69 12.79 0.20
CA ALA A 288 -4.34 11.50 0.45
C ALA A 288 -5.74 11.68 1.04
N ARG A 289 -5.87 12.53 2.06
CA ARG A 289 -7.17 12.80 2.72
C ARG A 289 -8.20 13.43 1.78
N HIS A 290 -7.74 14.21 0.80
CA HIS A 290 -8.57 14.80 -0.25
C HIS A 290 -8.86 13.86 -1.43
N ASN A 291 -8.46 12.59 -1.34
CA ASN A 291 -8.62 11.59 -2.41
C ASN A 291 -7.98 12.02 -3.73
N ILE A 292 -6.81 12.67 -3.67
CA ILE A 292 -5.99 13.00 -4.84
C ILE A 292 -5.00 11.85 -5.04
N PRO A 293 -5.13 11.01 -6.09
CA PRO A 293 -4.23 9.87 -6.27
C PRO A 293 -2.85 10.32 -6.73
N PHE A 294 -1.82 9.94 -5.98
CA PHE A 294 -0.44 10.34 -6.26
C PHE A 294 0.55 9.16 -6.23
N ARG A 295 1.71 9.39 -6.84
CA ARG A 295 2.93 8.56 -6.74
C ARG A 295 4.08 9.43 -6.22
N ILE A 296 4.92 8.85 -5.38
CA ILE A 296 6.16 9.48 -4.92
C ILE A 296 7.33 8.91 -5.74
N PHE A 297 8.24 9.78 -6.15
CA PHE A 297 9.45 9.46 -6.89
C PHE A 297 10.65 9.99 -6.12
N CYS A 298 11.64 9.12 -5.88
CA CYS A 298 12.96 9.56 -5.44
C CYS A 298 13.61 10.41 -6.56
N PRO A 299 14.24 11.57 -6.26
CA PRO A 299 14.89 12.39 -7.28
C PRO A 299 15.90 11.62 -8.13
N THR A 300 16.66 10.70 -7.54
CA THR A 300 17.69 9.92 -8.24
C THR A 300 17.12 8.90 -9.22
N ASP A 301 15.87 8.48 -9.03
CA ASP A 301 15.22 7.44 -9.83
C ASP A 301 14.23 8.02 -10.85
N LEU A 302 14.11 9.35 -10.91
CA LEU A 302 13.18 10.01 -11.82
C LEU A 302 13.64 9.86 -13.29
N GLN A 303 12.77 9.30 -14.12
CA GLN A 303 13.00 9.08 -15.55
C GLN A 303 11.80 9.54 -16.36
N SER A 304 11.99 9.88 -17.63
CA SER A 304 10.91 10.39 -18.49
C SER A 304 9.72 9.42 -18.60
N HIS A 305 9.99 8.11 -18.64
CA HIS A 305 8.93 7.10 -18.75
C HIS A 305 8.07 6.99 -17.48
N SER A 306 8.60 7.37 -16.31
CA SER A 306 7.88 7.39 -15.04
C SER A 306 6.77 8.45 -15.01
N LEU A 307 6.85 9.46 -15.89
CA LEU A 307 5.93 10.60 -15.96
C LEU A 307 4.81 10.43 -17.00
N LYS A 308 4.76 9.31 -17.74
CA LYS A 308 3.85 9.13 -18.89
C LYS A 308 2.36 9.30 -18.57
N ASP A 309 1.95 8.94 -17.35
CA ASP A 309 0.56 9.00 -16.90
C ASP A 309 0.32 10.10 -15.85
N ILE A 310 1.28 11.00 -15.70
CA ILE A 310 1.24 12.09 -14.74
C ILE A 310 0.80 13.37 -15.47
N ASP A 311 -0.19 14.06 -14.90
CA ASP A 311 -0.66 15.35 -15.40
C ASP A 311 -0.08 16.53 -14.60
N VAL A 312 0.17 16.31 -13.30
CA VAL A 312 0.73 17.30 -12.36
C VAL A 312 1.94 16.74 -11.63
N LEU A 313 3.05 17.47 -11.63
CA LEU A 313 4.29 17.11 -10.93
C LEU A 313 4.60 18.14 -9.84
N VAL A 314 4.72 17.73 -8.58
CA VAL A 314 5.17 18.58 -7.47
C VAL A 314 6.57 18.19 -7.07
N VAL A 315 7.45 19.16 -6.89
CA VAL A 315 8.88 18.95 -6.59
C VAL A 315 9.21 19.67 -5.29
N PHE A 316 9.65 18.90 -4.29
CA PHE A 316 10.07 19.41 -2.97
C PHE A 316 11.59 19.46 -2.80
N ASP A 317 12.35 18.67 -3.57
CA ASP A 317 13.80 18.66 -3.46
C ASP A 317 14.46 19.49 -4.56
N MET A 318 15.64 20.04 -4.26
CA MET A 318 16.44 20.78 -5.23
C MET A 318 16.80 19.90 -6.43
N PRO A 319 16.29 20.22 -7.64
CA PRO A 319 16.49 19.38 -8.80
C PRO A 319 17.90 19.57 -9.36
N ASP A 320 18.56 18.48 -9.73
CA ASP A 320 19.81 18.54 -10.47
C ASP A 320 19.57 18.94 -11.94
N ARG A 321 20.65 19.04 -12.74
CA ARG A 321 20.53 19.45 -14.15
C ARG A 321 19.67 18.50 -14.98
N GLN A 322 19.71 17.19 -14.69
CA GLN A 322 18.94 16.19 -15.41
C GLN A 322 17.46 16.32 -15.05
N THR A 323 17.14 16.45 -13.77
CA THR A 323 15.78 16.66 -13.26
C THR A 323 15.20 17.99 -13.76
N ILE A 324 15.98 19.07 -13.79
CA ILE A 324 15.55 20.35 -14.41
C ILE A 324 15.14 20.14 -15.87
N LYS A 325 15.93 19.39 -16.64
CA LYS A 325 15.57 19.08 -18.03
C LYS A 325 14.28 18.28 -18.11
N LEU A 326 14.12 17.25 -17.27
CA LEU A 326 12.92 16.42 -17.22
C LEU A 326 11.66 17.23 -16.88
N ILE A 327 11.75 18.13 -15.90
CA ILE A 327 10.65 19.04 -15.52
C ILE A 327 10.26 19.92 -16.71
N GLY A 328 11.25 20.48 -17.41
CA GLY A 328 11.02 21.28 -18.61
C GLY A 328 10.32 20.48 -19.72
N ASP A 329 10.86 19.31 -20.06
CA ASP A 329 10.28 18.42 -21.09
C ASP A 329 8.85 17.98 -20.73
N PHE A 330 8.58 17.75 -19.44
CA PHE A 330 7.25 17.40 -18.93
C PHE A 330 6.24 18.53 -19.14
N ALA A 331 6.62 19.76 -18.78
CA ALA A 331 5.77 20.93 -18.99
C ALA A 331 5.55 21.21 -20.48
N ASP A 332 6.59 21.08 -21.31
CA ASP A 332 6.50 21.29 -22.77
C ASP A 332 5.44 20.37 -23.42
N GLN A 333 5.31 19.14 -22.91
CA GLN A 333 4.33 18.13 -23.35
C GLN A 333 2.91 18.33 -22.80
N GLY A 334 2.66 19.38 -22.03
CA GLY A 334 1.33 19.70 -21.48
C GLY A 334 1.17 19.50 -19.98
N GLY A 335 2.21 19.03 -19.29
CA GLY A 335 2.20 18.85 -17.85
C GLY A 335 2.20 20.16 -17.06
N ILE A 336 1.78 20.10 -15.80
CA ILE A 336 1.89 21.21 -14.85
C ILE A 336 2.92 20.85 -13.79
N ALA A 337 4.08 21.52 -13.80
CA ALA A 337 5.08 21.34 -12.75
C ALA A 337 4.96 22.42 -11.68
N ILE A 338 5.12 22.05 -10.42
CA ILE A 338 5.08 22.93 -9.26
C ILE A 338 6.35 22.73 -8.44
N LEU A 339 7.18 23.75 -8.34
CA LEU A 339 8.40 23.75 -7.52
C LEU A 339 8.10 24.48 -6.21
N VAL A 340 8.39 23.83 -5.09
CA VAL A 340 8.03 24.32 -3.75
C VAL A 340 9.28 24.76 -3.00
N ASP A 341 9.47 26.08 -2.83
CA ASP A 341 10.62 26.67 -2.11
C ASP A 341 11.99 26.25 -2.68
N LEU A 342 12.09 26.24 -4.02
CA LEU A 342 13.29 25.80 -4.73
C LEU A 342 13.96 26.97 -5.45
N PRO A 343 14.67 27.87 -4.75
CA PRO A 343 15.30 29.03 -5.37
C PRO A 343 16.42 28.59 -6.31
N GLY A 344 16.43 29.13 -7.52
CA GLY A 344 17.42 28.78 -8.53
C GLY A 344 17.28 29.61 -9.80
N SER A 345 18.29 29.49 -10.67
CA SER A 345 18.24 30.00 -12.03
C SER A 345 17.85 28.87 -12.97
N TYR A 346 16.62 28.89 -13.46
CA TYR A 346 16.07 27.84 -14.30
C TYR A 346 15.88 28.29 -15.75
N PRO A 347 16.04 27.40 -16.75
CA PRO A 347 15.95 27.75 -18.16
C PRO A 347 14.61 28.40 -18.55
N TRP A 348 13.49 27.94 -17.98
CA TRP A 348 12.14 28.44 -18.27
C TRP A 348 11.87 29.85 -17.75
N GLN A 349 12.69 30.38 -16.85
CA GLN A 349 12.55 31.76 -16.36
C GLN A 349 12.85 32.81 -17.45
N SER A 350 13.51 32.39 -18.53
CA SER A 350 13.75 33.21 -19.73
C SER A 350 12.56 33.22 -20.71
N VAL A 351 11.56 32.36 -20.48
CA VAL A 351 10.36 32.19 -21.32
C VAL A 351 9.25 33.15 -20.84
N GLN A 352 8.14 33.24 -21.58
CA GLN A 352 7.00 34.08 -21.24
C GLN A 352 6.43 33.73 -19.85
N ARG A 353 6.51 34.70 -18.93
CA ARG A 353 5.81 34.69 -17.65
C ARG A 353 4.32 34.96 -17.91
N VAL A 354 3.45 34.08 -17.41
CA VAL A 354 2.00 34.11 -17.67
C VAL A 354 1.25 34.72 -16.50
N GLU A 355 1.65 34.38 -15.28
CA GLU A 355 1.03 34.88 -14.05
C GLU A 355 2.11 35.09 -12.99
N THR A 356 1.90 36.07 -12.11
CA THR A 356 2.81 36.32 -10.99
C THR A 356 2.06 36.97 -9.84
N ALA A 357 2.37 36.54 -8.64
CA ALA A 357 1.99 37.19 -7.40
C ALA A 357 3.22 37.34 -6.50
N LYS A 358 3.04 37.92 -5.32
CA LYS A 358 4.13 38.19 -4.38
C LYS A 358 4.94 36.93 -3.99
N HIS A 359 4.28 35.76 -3.93
CA HIS A 359 4.88 34.52 -3.41
C HIS A 359 4.93 33.39 -4.45
N TRP A 360 4.58 33.65 -5.71
CA TRP A 360 4.68 32.66 -6.78
C TRP A 360 4.76 33.29 -8.18
N ALA A 361 5.30 32.53 -9.13
CA ALA A 361 5.32 32.87 -10.54
C ALA A 361 4.98 31.65 -11.41
N ALA A 362 4.25 31.86 -12.50
CA ALA A 362 4.00 30.83 -13.51
C ALA A 362 4.58 31.20 -14.87
N TYR A 363 5.18 30.21 -15.52
CA TYR A 363 5.85 30.32 -16.81
C TYR A 363 5.17 29.36 -17.80
N ALA A 364 4.81 29.85 -18.99
CA ALA A 364 4.32 29.00 -20.06
C ALA A 364 5.48 28.18 -20.63
N MET A 365 5.26 26.89 -20.84
CA MET A 365 6.25 26.01 -21.46
C MET A 365 5.53 25.02 -22.37
N GLY A 366 5.71 25.15 -23.68
CA GLY A 366 4.99 24.35 -24.67
C GLY A 366 3.47 24.40 -24.49
N GLN A 367 2.85 23.24 -24.25
CA GLN A 367 1.41 23.12 -23.99
C GLN A 367 1.04 23.19 -22.49
N GLY A 368 2.03 23.21 -21.61
CA GLY A 368 1.86 23.19 -20.17
C GLY A 368 2.42 24.44 -19.49
N ARG A 369 2.74 24.30 -18.21
CA ARG A 369 3.28 25.40 -17.40
C ARG A 369 4.09 24.93 -16.21
N ILE A 370 4.97 25.80 -15.75
CA ILE A 370 5.77 25.62 -14.54
C ILE A 370 5.37 26.71 -13.54
N ILE A 371 5.06 26.32 -12.31
CA ILE A 371 4.70 27.18 -11.20
C ILE A 371 5.83 27.11 -10.17
N GLU A 372 6.44 28.24 -9.83
CA GLU A 372 7.44 28.36 -8.78
C GLU A 372 6.77 29.00 -7.56
N LEU A 373 6.73 28.30 -6.43
CA LEU A 373 6.39 28.86 -5.13
C LEU A 373 7.68 29.33 -4.45
N SER A 374 7.75 30.61 -4.13
CA SER A 374 8.97 31.25 -3.62
C SER A 374 9.22 31.05 -2.13
N GLU A 375 8.29 30.40 -1.44
CA GLU A 375 8.29 30.21 0.01
C GLU A 375 7.83 28.77 0.35
N PRO A 376 8.22 28.24 1.52
CA PRO A 376 7.77 26.94 1.97
C PRO A 376 6.26 26.94 2.21
N LEU A 377 5.64 25.76 2.16
CA LEU A 377 4.21 25.62 2.43
C LEU A 377 3.93 25.92 3.90
N THR A 378 3.30 27.07 4.15
CA THR A 378 2.89 27.50 5.49
C THR A 378 1.53 26.94 5.91
N ASP A 379 0.69 26.63 4.93
CA ASP A 379 -0.61 25.97 5.12
C ASP A 379 -0.76 24.79 4.14
N PRO A 380 -0.40 23.57 4.58
CA PRO A 380 -0.53 22.35 3.79
C PRO A 380 -1.98 22.05 3.33
N GLU A 381 -3.01 22.48 4.08
CA GLU A 381 -4.42 22.24 3.74
C GLU A 381 -4.83 23.10 2.54
N THR A 382 -4.50 24.40 2.59
CA THR A 382 -4.72 25.30 1.45
C THR A 382 -4.01 24.78 0.20
N PHE A 383 -2.78 24.29 0.34
CA PHE A 383 -2.05 23.68 -0.77
C PHE A 383 -2.79 22.50 -1.39
N ALA A 384 -3.24 21.53 -0.57
CA ALA A 384 -3.97 20.36 -1.08
C ALA A 384 -5.29 20.74 -1.79
N GLN A 385 -6.01 21.75 -1.29
CA GLN A 385 -7.23 22.25 -1.92
C GLN A 385 -6.94 22.97 -3.25
N ASP A 386 -5.84 23.74 -3.32
CA ASP A 386 -5.41 24.38 -4.56
C ASP A 386 -5.01 23.36 -5.62
N ILE A 387 -4.31 22.29 -5.24
CA ILE A 387 -4.04 21.16 -6.15
C ILE A 387 -5.35 20.51 -6.60
N ARG A 388 -6.30 20.26 -5.70
CA ARG A 388 -7.61 19.69 -6.05
C ARG A 388 -8.35 20.53 -7.09
N ARG A 389 -8.29 21.85 -6.96
CA ARG A 389 -8.89 22.82 -7.90
C ARG A 389 -8.14 22.87 -9.23
N LEU A 390 -6.81 22.84 -9.18
CA LEU A 390 -5.94 22.78 -10.35
C LEU A 390 -6.26 21.54 -11.20
N MET A 391 -6.49 20.41 -10.55
CA MET A 391 -6.75 19.12 -11.18
C MET A 391 -8.21 18.91 -11.59
N ASP A 392 -9.11 19.88 -11.47
CA ASP A 392 -10.57 19.65 -11.59
C ASP A 392 -10.99 18.90 -12.88
N LYS A 393 -10.35 19.20 -14.02
CA LYS A 393 -10.59 18.53 -15.31
C LYS A 393 -9.80 17.23 -15.51
N GLN A 394 -8.83 16.97 -14.65
CA GLN A 394 -7.88 15.86 -14.74
C GLN A 394 -8.12 14.80 -13.67
N LYS A 395 -9.01 15.02 -12.69
CA LYS A 395 -9.25 14.09 -11.58
C LYS A 395 -9.41 12.65 -12.05
N LEU A 396 -8.62 11.75 -11.46
CA LEU A 396 -8.75 10.32 -11.69
C LEU A 396 -10.00 9.75 -11.01
N ILE A 397 -10.36 10.32 -9.85
CA ILE A 397 -11.49 9.91 -9.03
C ILE A 397 -12.16 11.11 -8.36
N SER A 398 -13.48 11.04 -8.23
CA SER A 398 -14.29 11.93 -7.41
C SER A 398 -15.27 11.11 -6.57
N LEU A 399 -15.46 11.52 -5.31
CA LEU A 399 -16.39 10.88 -4.38
C LEU A 399 -17.39 11.89 -3.84
N TRP A 400 -18.63 11.44 -3.64
CA TRP A 400 -19.68 12.19 -2.93
C TRP A 400 -20.26 11.31 -1.81
N ASN A 401 -20.73 11.97 -0.74
CA ASN A 401 -21.15 11.32 0.52
C ASN A 401 -20.05 10.45 1.15
N ALA A 402 -18.80 10.91 1.07
CA ALA A 402 -17.60 10.13 1.36
C ALA A 402 -16.58 10.91 2.21
N LEU A 403 -17.04 11.79 3.10
CA LEU A 403 -16.18 12.70 3.88
C LEU A 403 -15.20 11.95 4.80
N THR A 404 -15.50 10.71 5.13
CA THR A 404 -14.72 9.82 6.00
C THR A 404 -14.06 8.69 5.22
N THR A 405 -14.05 8.77 3.89
CA THR A 405 -13.59 7.69 3.02
C THR A 405 -12.31 8.07 2.30
N VAL A 406 -11.30 7.21 2.41
CA VAL A 406 -10.12 7.22 1.55
C VAL A 406 -10.33 6.17 0.45
N ALA A 407 -10.07 6.56 -0.78
CA ALA A 407 -10.22 5.75 -1.96
C ALA A 407 -8.89 5.66 -2.72
N VAL A 408 -8.49 4.43 -3.04
CA VAL A 408 -7.18 4.16 -3.65
C VAL A 408 -7.39 3.41 -4.95
N PRO A 409 -7.31 4.09 -6.10
CA PRO A 409 -7.42 3.44 -7.39
C PRO A 409 -6.10 2.72 -7.72
N TYR A 410 -6.22 1.51 -8.21
CA TYR A 410 -5.14 0.65 -8.69
C TYR A 410 -5.37 0.25 -10.14
N ARG A 411 -4.30 -0.09 -10.83
CA ARG A 411 -4.32 -0.53 -12.21
C ARG A 411 -3.43 -1.72 -12.45
N GLU A 412 -3.84 -2.56 -13.40
CA GLU A 412 -2.93 -3.46 -14.09
C GLU A 412 -2.12 -2.65 -15.11
N SER A 413 -0.89 -3.07 -15.40
CA SER A 413 -0.02 -2.36 -16.34
C SER A 413 -0.71 -2.12 -17.68
N GLY A 414 -0.78 -0.86 -18.11
CA GLY A 414 -1.42 -0.45 -19.37
C GLY A 414 -2.91 -0.14 -19.30
N THR A 415 -3.55 -0.19 -18.12
CA THR A 415 -4.94 0.24 -17.89
C THR A 415 -5.03 1.55 -17.09
N VAL A 416 -6.19 2.22 -17.08
CA VAL A 416 -6.39 3.47 -16.30
C VAL A 416 -6.61 3.14 -14.82
N ALA A 417 -7.67 2.39 -14.50
CA ALA A 417 -7.89 1.77 -13.20
C ALA A 417 -8.63 0.43 -13.39
N THR A 418 -8.31 -0.58 -12.60
CA THR A 418 -8.94 -1.91 -12.61
C THR A 418 -9.54 -2.28 -11.26
N ILE A 419 -8.98 -1.74 -10.18
CA ILE A 419 -9.48 -1.93 -8.83
C ILE A 419 -9.57 -0.56 -8.15
N LEU A 420 -10.62 -0.38 -7.35
CA LEU A 420 -10.75 0.75 -6.43
C LEU A 420 -10.96 0.20 -5.02
N GLU A 421 -9.98 0.44 -4.15
CA GLU A 421 -10.10 0.14 -2.73
C GLU A 421 -10.74 1.32 -2.00
N LEU A 422 -11.62 1.05 -1.05
CA LEU A 422 -12.35 2.04 -0.27
C LEU A 422 -12.22 1.72 1.23
N VAL A 423 -11.83 2.72 2.02
CA VAL A 423 -11.70 2.62 3.47
C VAL A 423 -12.49 3.74 4.13
N ASN A 424 -13.52 3.39 4.89
CA ASN A 424 -14.34 4.31 5.66
C ASN A 424 -13.92 4.33 7.14
N TYR A 425 -13.42 5.49 7.58
CA TYR A 425 -12.95 5.73 8.94
C TYR A 425 -14.07 6.04 9.92
N ALA A 426 -15.31 6.27 9.46
CA ALA A 426 -16.46 6.45 10.35
C ALA A 426 -16.88 5.14 11.03
N GLN A 427 -16.52 3.99 10.44
CA GLN A 427 -16.91 2.63 10.86
C GLN A 427 -18.42 2.33 10.80
N ASP A 428 -19.27 3.37 10.69
CA ASP A 428 -20.69 3.28 10.38
C ASP A 428 -20.93 3.16 8.87
N PRO A 429 -21.88 2.31 8.43
CA PRO A 429 -22.16 2.14 7.02
C PRO A 429 -22.66 3.39 6.32
N LEU A 430 -22.09 3.67 5.14
CA LEU A 430 -22.48 4.80 4.30
C LEU A 430 -22.66 4.42 2.84
N ARG A 431 -23.41 5.25 2.11
CA ARG A 431 -23.62 5.13 0.65
C ARG A 431 -22.72 6.12 -0.08
N VAL A 432 -21.75 5.62 -0.85
CA VAL A 432 -20.80 6.45 -1.61
C VAL A 432 -21.24 6.54 -3.07
N GLN A 433 -21.24 7.74 -3.64
CA GLN A 433 -21.25 7.90 -5.09
C GLN A 433 -19.81 8.08 -5.56
N VAL A 434 -19.43 7.31 -6.59
CA VAL A 434 -18.08 7.27 -7.15
C VAL A 434 -18.15 7.69 -8.61
N GLN A 435 -17.22 8.55 -9.03
CA GLN A 435 -16.91 8.80 -10.42
C GLN A 435 -15.42 8.49 -10.63
N VAL A 436 -15.10 7.67 -11.62
CA VAL A 436 -13.72 7.28 -11.96
C VAL A 436 -13.45 7.51 -13.44
N LYS A 437 -12.25 8.00 -13.78
CA LYS A 437 -11.83 8.22 -15.17
C LYS A 437 -11.74 6.87 -15.90
N GLY A 438 -12.29 6.83 -17.11
CA GLY A 438 -12.40 5.63 -17.94
C GLY A 438 -13.84 5.17 -18.13
N SER A 439 -14.03 4.28 -19.11
CA SER A 439 -15.34 3.72 -19.49
C SER A 439 -15.41 2.24 -19.11
N TYR A 440 -16.12 1.93 -18.03
CA TYR A 440 -16.26 0.57 -17.50
C TYR A 440 -17.69 0.09 -17.67
N SER A 441 -17.88 -1.08 -18.29
CA SER A 441 -19.21 -1.65 -18.55
C SER A 441 -19.66 -2.63 -17.48
N SER A 442 -18.73 -3.07 -16.62
CA SER A 442 -19.01 -4.01 -15.53
C SER A 442 -18.30 -3.53 -14.28
N ILE A 443 -19.05 -3.46 -13.19
CA ILE A 443 -18.58 -3.04 -11.87
C ILE A 443 -19.03 -4.08 -10.86
N GLN A 444 -18.08 -4.67 -10.14
CA GLN A 444 -18.36 -5.65 -9.09
C GLN A 444 -17.83 -5.16 -7.75
N TYR A 445 -18.65 -5.23 -6.73
CA TYR A 445 -18.36 -4.75 -5.39
C TYR A 445 -18.33 -5.91 -4.40
N GLU A 446 -17.32 -5.95 -3.56
CA GLU A 446 -17.16 -6.93 -2.49
C GLU A 446 -16.79 -6.25 -1.17
N THR A 447 -17.24 -6.84 -0.07
CA THR A 447 -16.90 -6.37 1.29
C THR A 447 -16.60 -7.55 2.22
N PRO A 448 -15.87 -7.32 3.33
CA PRO A 448 -15.70 -8.32 4.39
C PRO A 448 -17.03 -8.85 4.97
N GLU A 449 -18.09 -8.04 4.91
CA GLU A 449 -19.40 -8.37 5.48
C GLU A 449 -20.29 -9.21 4.58
N HIS A 450 -20.22 -8.99 3.27
CA HIS A 450 -21.12 -9.63 2.31
C HIS A 450 -20.40 -10.54 1.30
N GLY A 451 -19.07 -10.53 1.28
CA GLY A 451 -18.27 -11.29 0.33
C GLY A 451 -18.36 -10.76 -1.10
N CYS A 452 -17.90 -11.58 -2.05
CA CYS A 452 -17.94 -11.29 -3.48
C CYS A 452 -19.19 -11.90 -4.14
N CYS A 453 -19.81 -11.26 -5.14
CA CYS A 453 -19.71 -9.85 -5.50
C CYS A 453 -21.09 -9.32 -5.93
N GLU A 454 -21.45 -8.13 -5.44
CA GLU A 454 -22.63 -7.37 -5.89
C GLU A 454 -22.31 -6.65 -7.21
N SER A 455 -23.18 -6.75 -8.21
CA SER A 455 -23.01 -6.04 -9.48
C SER A 455 -23.62 -4.64 -9.38
N LEU A 456 -22.82 -3.61 -9.62
CA LEU A 456 -23.26 -2.21 -9.58
C LEU A 456 -23.58 -1.71 -10.99
N THR A 457 -24.52 -0.78 -11.10
CA THR A 457 -24.92 -0.19 -12.38
C THR A 457 -23.96 0.95 -12.77
N PRO A 458 -23.19 0.84 -13.87
CA PRO A 458 -22.37 1.92 -14.36
C PRO A 458 -23.19 2.94 -15.17
N VAL A 459 -22.84 4.21 -15.06
CA VAL A 459 -23.30 5.30 -15.92
C VAL A 459 -22.09 5.96 -16.55
N GLN A 460 -21.93 5.87 -17.87
CA GLN A 460 -20.78 6.42 -18.58
C GLN A 460 -21.13 7.76 -19.22
N HIS A 461 -20.31 8.79 -18.98
CA HIS A 461 -20.42 10.09 -19.65
C HIS A 461 -19.08 10.84 -19.59
N ASP A 462 -18.79 11.64 -20.61
CA ASP A 462 -17.60 12.52 -20.67
C ASP A 462 -16.24 11.86 -20.34
N GLY A 463 -16.08 10.57 -20.68
CA GLY A 463 -14.86 9.81 -20.41
C GLY A 463 -14.72 9.31 -18.96
N PHE A 464 -15.80 9.40 -18.18
CA PHE A 464 -15.91 8.88 -16.82
C PHE A 464 -16.96 7.79 -16.73
N THR A 465 -16.86 6.99 -15.67
CA THR A 465 -17.90 6.07 -15.23
C THR A 465 -18.31 6.41 -13.81
N GLU A 466 -19.61 6.57 -13.61
CA GLU A 466 -20.23 6.77 -12.32
C GLU A 466 -20.97 5.53 -11.84
N PHE A 467 -20.98 5.32 -10.53
CA PHE A 467 -21.73 4.26 -9.88
C PHE A 467 -21.93 4.59 -8.39
N VAL A 468 -22.76 3.79 -7.73
CA VAL A 468 -23.06 3.94 -6.31
C VAL A 468 -22.64 2.68 -5.58
N VAL A 469 -21.81 2.85 -4.55
CA VAL A 469 -21.55 1.83 -3.54
C VAL A 469 -22.67 1.93 -2.50
N PRO A 470 -23.55 0.91 -2.41
CA PRO A 470 -24.78 1.04 -1.64
C PRO A 470 -24.54 1.02 -0.12
N TRP A 471 -23.47 0.35 0.32
CA TRP A 471 -23.17 0.12 1.71
C TRP A 471 -21.66 -0.12 1.89
N LEU A 472 -20.95 0.84 2.50
CA LEU A 472 -19.54 0.75 2.86
C LEU A 472 -19.41 0.96 4.37
N ARG A 473 -19.10 -0.10 5.13
CA ARG A 473 -18.90 -0.01 6.59
C ARG A 473 -17.48 0.41 6.96
N ILE A 474 -16.49 -0.45 6.70
CA ILE A 474 -15.07 -0.12 6.92
C ILE A 474 -14.28 -0.32 5.62
N GLY A 475 -14.18 -1.54 5.11
CA GLY A 475 -13.42 -1.84 3.88
C GLY A 475 -14.33 -2.30 2.74
N GLY A 476 -13.97 -1.97 1.51
CA GLY A 476 -14.65 -2.48 0.33
C GLY A 476 -13.79 -2.38 -0.93
N ARG A 477 -13.94 -3.34 -1.83
CA ARG A 477 -13.20 -3.41 -3.09
C ARG A 477 -14.15 -3.38 -4.27
N VAL A 478 -13.84 -2.53 -5.24
CA VAL A 478 -14.59 -2.42 -6.49
C VAL A 478 -13.71 -2.85 -7.65
N HIS A 479 -14.15 -3.87 -8.38
CA HIS A 479 -13.53 -4.36 -9.62
C HIS A 479 -14.14 -3.65 -10.82
N LEU A 480 -13.30 -3.00 -11.62
CA LEU A 480 -13.67 -2.22 -12.80
C LEU A 480 -13.23 -2.96 -14.06
N ARG A 481 -14.17 -3.28 -14.95
CA ARG A 481 -13.87 -3.93 -16.23
C ARG A 481 -14.40 -3.11 -17.40
N ALA A 482 -13.51 -2.83 -18.34
CA ALA A 482 -13.88 -2.23 -19.62
C ALA A 482 -14.73 -3.21 -20.44
N GLY A 483 -15.69 -2.68 -21.19
CA GLY A 483 -16.42 -3.48 -22.16
C GLY A 483 -15.46 -3.87 -23.28
N GLY A 484 -15.29 -5.16 -23.53
CA GLY A 484 -14.52 -5.62 -24.69
C GLY A 484 -15.11 -4.99 -25.95
N SER A 485 -14.26 -4.32 -26.74
CA SER A 485 -14.53 -4.19 -28.17
C SER A 485 -14.74 -5.61 -28.66
N ALA A 486 -15.96 -5.94 -29.08
CA ALA A 486 -16.21 -7.16 -29.81
C ALA A 486 -15.28 -7.11 -31.03
N ALA A 487 -14.18 -7.86 -30.97
CA ALA A 487 -13.42 -8.17 -32.16
C ALA A 487 -14.45 -8.67 -33.18
N HIS A 488 -14.58 -7.97 -34.29
CA HIS A 488 -15.35 -8.44 -35.44
C HIS A 488 -14.88 -9.86 -35.74
N GLU A 489 -15.64 -10.86 -35.28
CA GLU A 489 -15.65 -12.17 -35.90
C GLU A 489 -16.19 -11.95 -37.30
N GLY A 490 -15.26 -11.75 -38.24
CA GLY A 490 -15.56 -11.77 -39.66
C GLY A 490 -16.26 -13.09 -40.00
N PRO A 491 -17.25 -13.07 -40.90
CA PRO A 491 -18.09 -14.22 -41.16
C PRO A 491 -17.22 -15.39 -41.64
N SER A 492 -17.31 -16.50 -40.92
CA SER A 492 -16.72 -17.78 -41.29
C SER A 492 -17.27 -18.21 -42.65
N ARG A 493 -16.38 -18.32 -43.65
CA ARG A 493 -16.72 -18.88 -44.95
C ARG A 493 -17.05 -20.38 -44.80
N PRO A 494 -18.13 -20.87 -45.43
CA PRO A 494 -18.43 -22.29 -45.44
C PRO A 494 -17.44 -23.06 -46.32
N LYS A 495 -17.21 -24.32 -45.95
CA LYS A 495 -16.32 -25.29 -46.60
C LYS A 495 -16.68 -25.57 -48.06
#